data_AF-A0A941HST6-F1
#
_entry.id   AF-A0A941HST6-F1
#
_cell.length_a   1.000
_cell.length_b   1.000
_cell.length_c   1.000
_cell.angle_alpha   90.00
_cell.angle_beta   90.00
_cell.angle_gamma   90.00
#
_symmetry.space_group_name_H-M   'P 1'
#
loop_
_entity.id
_entity.type
_entity.pdbx_description
1 polymer ?
#
loop_
_entity_poly.entity_id
_entity_poly.type
_entity_poly.pdbx_seq_one_letter_code
_entity_poly.pdbx_strand_id
1 'polypeptide(L)'
;MGQLIKLQDHISRYETDMFHYPGQFIRLKNDRYNRLKEQWQEQLAEQLVVDEVETSENKPFFRKLLSQKEETEEQEPTVELPETEEALKQWFLDQLMDFQLRWASGTIKEISYPDASLRKNEQLKYFLQRFPDSYLLMYQPLFLIKKALIEGGILLITPLEIVCISFLDSEDSSVIYEPIDERRWLKKTEKMEQTILNPMLQLNRIEKTVKSLLDYHDIQFPVKKTLIAKNASIHSIQAHLNTDFIDKHVYDQWFTKHRSGRTPLKYQQLKVAEALLSHTQTTSFNRPEWDEADNDFMQQPGD
;
A
#
# COMPACT_ATOMS: atom_id res chain seq x y z
N MET A 1 3.13 6.98 -4.56
CA MET A 1 2.73 5.99 -3.55
C MET A 1 1.68 5.11 -4.17
N GLY A 2 1.87 3.80 -4.23
CA GLY A 2 0.86 2.86 -4.72
C GLY A 2 -0.44 2.92 -3.91
N GLN A 3 -1.50 2.31 -4.43
CA GLN A 3 -2.82 2.26 -3.79
C GLN A 3 -3.13 0.83 -3.34
N LEU A 4 -3.37 0.64 -2.04
CA LEU A 4 -3.83 -0.62 -1.47
C LEU A 4 -5.33 -0.80 -1.77
N ILE A 5 -5.65 -1.69 -2.70
CA ILE A 5 -7.03 -1.93 -3.13
C ILE A 5 -7.65 -3.18 -2.50
N LYS A 6 -6.85 -4.11 -1.98
CA LYS A 6 -7.32 -5.26 -1.20
C LYS A 6 -6.26 -5.69 -0.20
N LEU A 7 -6.69 -6.00 1.02
CA LEU A 7 -5.84 -6.49 2.10
C LEU A 7 -6.45 -7.77 2.67
N GLN A 8 -5.84 -8.93 2.39
CA GLN A 8 -6.34 -10.22 2.86
C GLN A 8 -7.83 -10.42 2.53
N ASP A 9 -8.66 -10.75 3.52
CA ASP A 9 -10.12 -10.84 3.43
C ASP A 9 -10.85 -9.63 4.04
N HIS A 10 -10.16 -8.52 4.29
CA HIS A 10 -10.79 -7.30 4.80
C HIS A 10 -11.67 -6.66 3.72
N ILE A 11 -12.78 -6.05 4.12
CA ILE A 11 -13.61 -5.25 3.21
C ILE A 11 -12.81 -4.05 2.71
N SER A 12 -12.80 -3.87 1.40
CA SER A 12 -12.16 -2.72 0.79
C SER A 12 -13.20 -1.76 0.22
N ARG A 13 -12.99 -0.46 0.44
CA ARG A 13 -13.75 0.60 -0.22
C ARG A 13 -13.75 0.46 -1.74
N TYR A 14 -12.66 -0.05 -2.30
CA TYR A 14 -12.50 -0.30 -3.73
C TYR A 14 -13.39 -1.44 -4.26
N GLU A 15 -13.90 -2.33 -3.39
CA GLU A 15 -14.90 -3.34 -3.78
C GLU A 15 -16.26 -2.72 -4.08
N THR A 16 -16.57 -1.55 -3.50
CA THR A 16 -17.84 -0.85 -3.74
C THR A 16 -17.84 -0.15 -5.09
N ASP A 17 -16.76 0.55 -5.45
CA ASP A 17 -16.63 1.22 -6.75
C ASP A 17 -15.16 1.39 -7.16
N MET A 18 -14.68 0.50 -8.01
CA MET A 18 -13.30 0.52 -8.47
C MET A 18 -13.00 1.65 -9.47
N PHE A 19 -14.01 2.29 -10.07
CA PHE A 19 -13.81 3.39 -11.01
C PHE A 19 -13.80 4.76 -10.33
N HIS A 20 -14.42 4.88 -9.16
CA HIS A 20 -14.48 6.12 -8.40
C HIS A 20 -13.29 6.30 -7.46
N TYR A 21 -13.04 5.32 -6.59
CA TYR A 21 -12.14 5.50 -5.45
C TYR A 21 -10.66 5.72 -5.83
N PRO A 22 -10.10 5.10 -6.88
CA PRO A 22 -8.70 5.35 -7.23
C PRO A 22 -8.42 6.80 -7.63
N GLY A 23 -9.34 7.42 -8.37
CA GLY A 23 -9.23 8.84 -8.73
C GLY A 23 -9.42 9.75 -7.51
N GLN A 24 -10.36 9.41 -6.64
CA GLN A 24 -10.61 10.14 -5.39
C GLN A 24 -9.39 10.08 -4.45
N PHE A 25 -8.74 8.92 -4.33
CA PHE A 25 -7.53 8.73 -3.53
C PHE A 25 -6.40 9.65 -4.02
N ILE A 26 -6.13 9.67 -5.32
CA ILE A 26 -5.07 10.51 -5.91
C ILE A 26 -5.32 11.99 -5.62
N ARG A 27 -6.57 12.45 -5.81
CA ARG A 27 -6.96 13.85 -5.52
C ARG A 27 -6.75 14.19 -4.06
N LEU A 28 -7.34 13.41 -3.15
CA LEU A 28 -7.25 13.66 -1.72
C LEU A 28 -5.80 13.66 -1.21
N LYS A 29 -4.99 12.72 -1.69
CA LYS A 29 -3.56 12.66 -1.36
C LYS A 29 -2.84 13.95 -1.80
N ASN A 30 -3.07 14.40 -3.04
CA ASN A 30 -2.43 15.62 -3.55
C ASN A 30 -2.89 16.86 -2.75
N ASP A 31 -4.19 16.98 -2.50
CA ASP A 31 -4.74 18.10 -1.74
C ASP A 31 -4.19 18.15 -0.32
N ARG A 32 -4.10 17.00 0.37
CA ARG A 32 -3.52 16.90 1.72
C ARG A 32 -2.03 17.24 1.73
N TYR A 33 -1.28 16.75 0.75
CA TYR A 33 0.16 17.04 0.68
C TYR A 33 0.42 18.52 0.40
N ASN A 34 -0.37 19.14 -0.48
CA ASN A 34 -0.24 20.56 -0.79
C ASN A 34 -0.53 21.42 0.44
N ARG A 35 -1.63 21.14 1.17
CA ARG A 35 -1.95 21.85 2.43
C ARG A 35 -0.85 21.69 3.48
N LEU A 36 -0.35 20.47 3.65
CA LEU A 36 0.76 20.20 4.57
C LEU A 36 2.02 20.99 4.17
N LYS A 37 2.31 21.07 2.87
CA LYS A 37 3.46 21.83 2.36
C LYS A 37 3.29 23.33 2.55
N GLU A 38 2.08 23.86 2.36
CA GLU A 38 1.75 25.27 2.63
C GLU A 38 1.96 25.60 4.11
N GLN A 39 1.39 24.81 5.02
CA GLN A 39 1.57 24.96 6.47
C GLN A 39 3.05 24.90 6.89
N TRP A 40 3.80 23.98 6.29
CA TRP A 40 5.23 23.84 6.56
C TRP A 40 6.05 25.06 6.11
N GLN A 41 5.70 25.62 4.94
CA GLN A 41 6.34 26.84 4.42
C GLN A 41 6.03 28.06 5.29
N GLU A 42 4.80 28.17 5.80
CA GLU A 42 4.40 29.22 6.72
C GLU A 42 5.17 29.14 8.04
N GLN A 43 5.27 27.94 8.65
CA GLN A 43 6.03 27.75 9.90
C GLN A 43 7.52 28.09 9.75
N LEU A 44 8.14 27.71 8.62
CA LEU A 44 9.52 28.08 8.32
C LEU A 44 9.69 29.60 8.16
N ALA A 45 8.74 30.26 7.50
CA ALA A 45 8.78 31.72 7.34
C ALA A 45 8.62 32.43 8.69
N GLU A 46 7.72 31.95 9.56
CA GLU A 46 7.55 32.48 10.91
C GLU A 46 8.81 32.28 11.77
N GLN A 47 9.44 31.10 11.72
CA GLN A 47 10.70 30.83 12.41
C GLN A 47 11.83 31.77 11.94
N LEU A 48 11.97 31.98 10.63
CA LEU A 48 12.97 32.90 10.07
C LEU A 48 12.75 34.35 10.53
N VAL A 49 11.49 34.80 10.61
CA VAL A 49 11.16 36.14 11.12
C VAL A 49 11.49 36.28 12.61
N VAL A 50 11.22 35.25 13.42
CA VAL A 50 11.60 35.26 14.85
C VAL A 50 13.12 35.27 15.01
N ASP A 51 13.85 34.44 14.27
CA ASP A 51 15.32 34.38 14.33
C ASP A 51 15.98 35.70 13.85
N GLU A 52 15.43 36.36 12.81
CA GLU A 52 15.90 37.69 12.38
C GLU A 52 15.64 38.77 13.43
N VAL A 53 14.49 38.75 14.11
CA VAL A 53 14.17 39.70 15.19
C VAL A 53 15.01 39.44 16.44
N GLU A 54 15.29 38.19 16.78
CA GLU A 54 16.16 37.82 17.91
C GLU A 54 17.64 38.16 17.66
N THR A 55 18.10 38.09 16.41
CA THR A 55 19.47 38.46 16.05
C THR A 55 19.69 39.97 15.89
N SER A 56 18.62 40.77 15.70
CA SER A 56 18.75 42.20 15.41
C SER A 56 18.66 43.17 16.60
N GLU A 57 18.23 42.79 17.82
CA GLU A 57 18.08 43.80 18.90
C GLU A 57 18.64 43.43 20.29
N ASN A 58 19.85 43.97 20.53
CA ASN A 58 20.15 44.69 21.76
C ASN A 58 19.18 45.90 21.92
N LYS A 59 18.03 45.74 22.59
CA LYS A 59 17.50 46.60 23.67
C LYS A 59 16.02 46.30 24.01
N PRO A 60 15.61 46.52 25.28
CA PRO A 60 14.28 46.20 25.79
C PRO A 60 13.31 47.39 25.60
N PHE A 61 12.03 47.16 25.89
CA PHE A 61 10.85 48.06 25.83
C PHE A 61 9.99 47.86 24.58
N PHE A 62 8.98 46.99 24.65
CA PHE A 62 7.58 47.27 24.25
C PHE A 62 6.64 46.07 24.54
N ARG A 63 6.81 45.40 25.69
CA ARG A 63 5.74 44.53 26.25
C ARG A 63 4.73 45.39 26.99
N LYS A 64 3.69 45.90 26.31
CA LYS A 64 2.43 46.23 27.01
C LYS A 64 1.16 46.49 26.19
N LEU A 65 1.12 46.21 24.89
CA LEU A 65 -0.14 46.29 24.15
C LEU A 65 -0.32 45.01 23.33
N LEU A 66 -1.03 44.04 23.90
CA LEU A 66 -2.09 43.26 23.25
C LEU A 66 -2.59 42.21 24.27
N SER A 67 -3.38 42.70 25.23
CA SER A 67 -4.31 41.86 25.99
C SER A 67 -5.67 42.52 25.85
N GLN A 68 -6.47 42.01 24.91
CA GLN A 68 -7.92 41.88 24.99
C GLN A 68 -8.49 41.55 23.59
N LYS A 69 -8.57 40.25 23.29
CA LYS A 69 -9.83 39.66 22.84
C LYS A 69 -9.78 38.15 23.03
N GLU A 70 -10.75 37.67 23.80
CA GLU A 70 -11.11 36.28 23.95
C GLU A 70 -11.53 35.72 22.59
N GLU A 71 -10.94 34.60 22.20
CA GLU A 71 -11.67 33.38 21.90
C GLU A 71 -10.70 32.22 22.19
N THR A 72 -11.13 31.30 23.05
CA THR A 72 -10.42 30.05 23.32
C THR A 72 -10.56 29.19 22.06
N GLU A 73 -9.76 29.48 21.04
CA GLU A 73 -9.40 28.45 20.07
C GLU A 73 -8.70 27.36 20.86
N GLU A 74 -9.34 26.19 20.93
CA GLU A 74 -8.64 24.95 21.22
C GLU A 74 -7.41 24.95 20.32
N GLN A 75 -6.24 25.23 20.90
CA GLN A 75 -4.97 25.06 20.21
C GLN A 75 -4.92 23.59 19.83
N GLU A 76 -5.26 23.28 18.57
CA GLU A 76 -4.89 22.01 17.98
C GLU A 76 -3.40 21.83 18.32
N PRO A 77 -2.99 20.69 18.88
CA PRO A 77 -1.61 20.50 19.28
C PRO A 77 -0.75 20.85 18.08
N THR A 78 0.07 21.90 18.20
CA THR A 78 0.99 22.34 17.15
C THR A 78 1.93 21.18 16.92
N VAL A 79 1.59 20.34 15.94
CA VAL A 79 2.44 19.23 15.52
C VAL A 79 3.68 19.90 14.97
N GLU A 80 4.79 19.79 15.69
CA GLU A 80 6.09 20.27 15.23
C GLU A 80 6.41 19.57 13.90
N LEU A 81 6.34 20.31 12.80
CA LEU A 81 6.62 19.76 11.48
C LEU A 81 8.14 19.60 11.30
N PRO A 82 8.59 18.59 10.54
CA PRO A 82 10.02 18.34 10.36
C PRO A 82 10.73 19.50 9.65
N GLU A 83 12.00 19.78 9.95
CA GLU A 83 12.74 20.93 9.39
C GLU A 83 13.07 20.82 7.89
N THR A 84 13.00 19.62 7.29
CA THR A 84 13.39 19.39 5.89
C THR A 84 12.23 18.86 5.05
N GLU A 85 12.16 19.25 3.78
CA GLU A 85 11.13 18.79 2.85
C GLU A 85 11.14 17.25 2.69
N GLU A 86 12.32 16.63 2.77
CA GLU A 86 12.45 15.17 2.71
C GLU A 86 11.83 14.50 3.94
N ALA A 87 12.07 15.04 5.14
CA ALA A 87 11.48 14.53 6.37
C ALA A 87 9.97 14.78 6.41
N LEU A 88 9.50 15.95 5.96
CA LEU A 88 8.07 16.26 5.80
C LEU A 88 7.39 15.26 4.86
N LYS A 89 8.07 14.94 3.75
CA LYS A 89 7.58 13.94 2.80
C LYS A 89 7.46 12.58 3.47
N GLN A 90 8.49 12.09 4.15
CA GLN A 90 8.42 10.79 4.85
C GLN A 90 7.31 10.76 5.89
N TRP A 91 7.19 11.81 6.71
CA TRP A 91 6.12 11.97 7.67
C TRP A 91 4.74 11.85 7.00
N PHE A 92 4.53 12.51 5.86
CA PHE A 92 3.31 12.38 5.08
C PHE A 92 3.08 10.96 4.55
N LEU A 93 4.12 10.28 4.07
CA LEU A 93 4.01 8.89 3.59
C LEU A 93 3.56 7.95 4.71
N ASP A 94 4.05 8.15 5.93
CA ASP A 94 3.68 7.35 7.10
C ASP A 94 2.21 7.59 7.51
N GLN A 95 1.76 8.85 7.50
CA GLN A 95 0.34 9.18 7.74
C GLN A 95 -0.57 8.62 6.63
N LEU A 96 -0.11 8.60 5.38
CA LEU A 96 -0.89 8.07 4.27
C LEU A 96 -1.05 6.54 4.37
N MET A 97 -0.10 5.83 4.97
CA MET A 97 -0.21 4.38 5.22
C MET A 97 -1.47 4.06 6.02
N ASP A 98 -1.70 4.78 7.13
CA ASP A 98 -2.87 4.58 7.99
C ASP A 98 -4.18 4.92 7.27
N PHE A 99 -4.14 5.88 6.36
CA PHE A 99 -5.28 6.20 5.50
C PHE A 99 -5.59 5.07 4.52
N GLN A 100 -4.57 4.49 3.88
CA GLN A 100 -4.74 3.37 2.95
C GLN A 100 -5.26 2.12 3.66
N LEU A 101 -4.74 1.80 4.85
CA LEU A 101 -5.24 0.68 5.65
C LEU A 101 -6.72 0.83 5.95
N ARG A 102 -7.17 2.03 6.38
CA ARG A 102 -8.60 2.32 6.61
C ARG A 102 -9.47 2.16 5.36
N TRP A 103 -8.94 2.51 4.18
CA TRP A 103 -9.67 2.33 2.92
C TRP A 103 -9.74 0.86 2.49
N ALA A 104 -8.70 0.09 2.78
CA ALA A 104 -8.63 -1.33 2.49
C ALA A 104 -9.23 -2.23 3.59
N SER A 105 -9.83 -1.63 4.63
CA SER A 105 -10.47 -2.35 5.74
C SER A 105 -11.81 -1.75 6.17
N GLY A 106 -12.43 -0.89 5.36
CA GLY A 106 -13.68 -0.23 5.74
C GLY A 106 -14.40 0.50 4.62
N THR A 107 -15.73 0.41 4.66
CA THR A 107 -16.66 1.19 3.84
C THR A 107 -17.46 2.14 4.74
N ILE A 108 -18.45 2.82 4.17
CA ILE A 108 -19.40 3.66 4.92
C ILE A 108 -20.24 2.82 5.88
N LYS A 109 -20.61 1.59 5.50
CA LYS A 109 -21.51 0.72 6.27
C LYS A 109 -20.78 -0.35 7.07
N GLU A 110 -19.62 -0.78 6.59
CA GLU A 110 -18.94 -1.95 7.10
C GLU A 110 -17.50 -1.65 7.51
N ILE A 111 -16.97 -2.46 8.41
CA ILE A 111 -15.59 -2.41 8.85
C ILE A 111 -15.03 -3.82 9.06
N SER A 112 -13.76 -3.99 8.74
CA SER A 112 -12.95 -5.13 9.15
C SER A 112 -11.85 -4.64 10.08
N TYR A 113 -11.36 -5.51 10.97
CA TYR A 113 -10.38 -5.16 11.99
C TYR A 113 -8.99 -5.73 11.63
N PRO A 114 -8.16 -4.99 10.88
CA PRO A 114 -6.82 -5.44 10.54
C PRO A 114 -5.92 -5.52 11.77
N ASP A 115 -5.03 -6.51 11.77
CA ASP A 115 -4.00 -6.64 12.80
C ASP A 115 -3.10 -5.38 12.80
N ALA A 116 -2.82 -4.86 13.99
CA ALA A 116 -1.91 -3.73 14.21
C ALA A 116 -0.51 -3.99 13.64
N SER A 117 -0.10 -5.26 13.50
CA SER A 117 1.18 -5.64 12.87
C SER A 117 1.29 -5.17 11.42
N LEU A 118 0.18 -5.06 10.68
CA LEU A 118 0.16 -4.64 9.27
C LEU A 118 0.66 -3.21 9.07
N ARG A 119 0.48 -2.33 10.07
CA ARG A 119 1.01 -0.96 10.04
C ARG A 119 2.54 -0.92 10.02
N LYS A 120 3.17 -1.89 10.68
CA LYS A 120 4.64 -2.03 10.76
C LYS A 120 5.19 -2.99 9.70
N ASN A 121 4.35 -3.51 8.81
CA ASN A 121 4.81 -4.46 7.80
C ASN A 121 5.67 -3.75 6.74
N GLU A 122 6.96 -4.05 6.73
CA GLU A 122 7.95 -3.43 5.86
C GLU A 122 7.73 -3.71 4.37
N GLN A 123 7.16 -4.86 4.03
CA GLN A 123 6.85 -5.22 2.65
C GLN A 123 5.66 -4.43 2.11
N LEU A 124 4.62 -4.26 2.92
CA LEU A 124 3.47 -3.43 2.59
C LEU A 124 3.88 -1.97 2.45
N LYS A 125 4.64 -1.42 3.42
CA LYS A 125 5.22 -0.08 3.33
C LYS A 125 6.07 0.09 2.08
N TYR A 126 6.91 -0.91 1.77
CA TYR A 126 7.75 -0.89 0.57
C TYR A 126 6.91 -0.68 -0.70
N PHE A 127 5.81 -1.42 -0.89
CA PHE A 127 4.97 -1.25 -2.07
C PHE A 127 4.24 0.10 -2.08
N LEU A 128 3.65 0.48 -0.95
CA LEU A 128 2.82 1.68 -0.89
C LEU A 128 3.65 2.96 -0.96
N GLN A 129 4.80 3.02 -0.30
CA GLN A 129 5.63 4.23 -0.26
C GLN A 129 6.55 4.35 -1.48
N ARG A 130 7.01 3.23 -2.07
CA ARG A 130 8.10 3.30 -3.07
C ARG A 130 7.65 3.30 -4.52
N PHE A 131 6.40 2.94 -4.82
CA PHE A 131 5.85 2.86 -6.18
C PHE A 131 4.89 4.02 -6.51
N PRO A 132 4.60 4.29 -7.80
CA PRO A 132 3.66 5.34 -8.22
C PRO A 132 2.23 5.06 -7.77
N ASP A 133 1.42 6.11 -7.67
CA ASP A 133 -0.02 6.04 -7.35
C ASP A 133 -0.89 5.53 -8.49
N SER A 134 -0.34 5.32 -9.68
CA SER A 134 -1.01 4.55 -10.71
C SER A 134 -0.94 3.04 -10.49
N TYR A 135 -0.21 2.55 -9.49
CA TYR A 135 -0.09 1.13 -9.20
C TYR A 135 -1.09 0.72 -8.13
N LEU A 136 -1.80 -0.38 -8.37
CA LEU A 136 -2.81 -0.91 -7.45
C LEU A 136 -2.28 -2.20 -6.84
N LEU A 137 -2.31 -2.30 -5.52
CA LEU A 137 -1.78 -3.41 -4.75
C LEU A 137 -2.93 -4.21 -4.16
N MET A 138 -2.96 -5.52 -4.45
CA MET A 138 -3.71 -6.49 -3.66
C MET A 138 -2.70 -7.27 -2.82
N TYR A 139 -2.75 -7.08 -1.51
CA TYR A 139 -1.82 -7.70 -0.58
C TYR A 139 -2.45 -8.94 0.06
N GLN A 140 -2.00 -10.12 -0.39
CA GLN A 140 -2.45 -11.44 0.06
C GLN A 140 -3.97 -11.65 -0.02
N PRO A 141 -4.66 -11.27 -1.11
CA PRO A 141 -6.11 -11.44 -1.19
C PRO A 141 -6.48 -12.92 -1.11
N LEU A 142 -7.62 -13.24 -0.51
CA LEU A 142 -8.18 -14.59 -0.56
C LEU A 142 -9.23 -14.63 -1.67
N PHE A 143 -9.01 -15.45 -2.70
CA PHE A 143 -9.97 -15.63 -3.79
C PHE A 143 -10.92 -16.80 -3.49
N LEU A 144 -12.21 -16.60 -3.71
CA LEU A 144 -13.24 -17.62 -3.56
C LEU A 144 -13.62 -18.20 -4.93
N ILE A 145 -13.09 -19.38 -5.28
CA ILE A 145 -13.35 -20.05 -6.56
C ILE A 145 -14.05 -21.37 -6.32
N LYS A 146 -15.27 -21.54 -6.83
CA LYS A 146 -16.07 -22.78 -6.69
C LYS A 146 -16.12 -23.27 -5.23
N LYS A 147 -16.28 -22.35 -4.27
CA LYS A 147 -16.30 -22.59 -2.81
C LYS A 147 -14.96 -22.98 -2.17
N ALA A 148 -13.86 -22.92 -2.91
CA ALA A 148 -12.52 -23.08 -2.36
C ALA A 148 -11.83 -21.72 -2.21
N LEU A 149 -11.20 -21.50 -1.06
CA LEU A 149 -10.34 -20.34 -0.83
C LEU A 149 -8.94 -20.59 -1.41
N ILE A 150 -8.44 -19.62 -2.17
CA ILE A 150 -7.13 -19.65 -2.80
C ILE A 150 -6.38 -18.37 -2.42
N GLU A 151 -5.22 -18.52 -1.80
CA GLU A 151 -4.33 -17.39 -1.50
C GLU A 151 -3.77 -16.78 -2.79
N GLY A 152 -3.96 -15.47 -2.94
CA GLY A 152 -3.52 -14.69 -4.10
C GLY A 152 -2.10 -14.12 -4.01
N GLY A 153 -1.42 -14.26 -2.86
CA GLY A 153 -0.09 -13.70 -2.65
C GLY A 153 -0.03 -12.19 -2.90
N ILE A 154 1.05 -11.67 -3.46
CA ILE A 154 1.14 -10.23 -3.76
C ILE A 154 0.88 -10.01 -5.24
N LEU A 155 -0.16 -9.22 -5.53
CA LEU A 155 -0.49 -8.80 -6.88
C LEU A 155 -0.31 -7.30 -7.00
N LEU A 156 0.53 -6.89 -7.94
CA LEU A 156 0.73 -5.50 -8.29
C LEU A 156 0.17 -5.25 -9.69
N ILE A 157 -0.98 -4.59 -9.76
CA ILE A 157 -1.64 -4.24 -11.01
C ILE A 157 -1.08 -2.90 -11.47
N THR A 158 -0.30 -2.93 -12.52
CA THR A 158 0.28 -1.75 -13.16
C THR A 158 -0.60 -1.29 -14.33
N PRO A 159 -0.35 -0.11 -14.93
CA PRO A 159 -1.04 0.31 -16.14
C PRO A 159 -0.84 -0.57 -17.38
N LEU A 160 0.06 -1.56 -17.34
CA LEU A 160 0.43 -2.39 -18.49
C LEU A 160 0.21 -3.89 -18.26
N GLU A 161 0.34 -4.36 -17.01
CA GLU A 161 0.34 -5.77 -16.66
C GLU A 161 0.04 -5.98 -15.16
N ILE A 162 -0.39 -7.19 -14.81
CA ILE A 162 -0.43 -7.69 -13.44
C ILE A 162 0.89 -8.39 -13.15
N VAL A 163 1.55 -8.00 -12.07
CA VAL A 163 2.77 -8.65 -11.59
C VAL A 163 2.43 -9.47 -10.35
N CYS A 164 2.51 -10.79 -10.46
CA CYS A 164 2.46 -11.71 -9.33
C CYS A 164 3.87 -11.76 -8.71
N ILE A 165 3.99 -11.40 -7.43
CA ILE A 165 5.29 -11.23 -6.78
C ILE A 165 5.46 -12.22 -5.63
N SER A 166 6.63 -12.86 -5.57
CA SER A 166 7.12 -13.61 -4.41
C SER A 166 8.48 -13.06 -3.99
N PHE A 167 8.75 -13.01 -2.68
CA PHE A 167 10.05 -12.59 -2.16
C PHE A 167 10.82 -13.78 -1.60
N LEU A 168 12.14 -13.71 -1.75
CA LEU A 168 13.11 -14.53 -1.03
C LEU A 168 13.90 -13.61 -0.11
N ASP A 169 13.47 -13.56 1.15
CA ASP A 169 14.11 -12.69 2.13
C ASP A 169 15.43 -13.29 2.62
N SER A 170 16.46 -12.46 2.60
CA SER A 170 17.78 -12.76 3.16
C SER A 170 18.41 -11.47 3.65
N GLU A 171 18.89 -11.48 4.90
CA GLU A 171 19.70 -10.39 5.46
C GLU A 171 21.14 -10.47 4.95
N ASP A 172 21.64 -11.68 4.71
CA ASP A 172 22.99 -11.95 4.26
C ASP A 172 23.08 -11.89 2.72
N SER A 173 24.04 -11.11 2.24
CA SER A 173 24.28 -10.88 0.81
C SER A 173 25.11 -11.98 0.12
N SER A 174 25.75 -12.84 0.91
CA SER A 174 26.46 -14.03 0.43
C SER A 174 25.51 -15.16 0.01
N VAL A 175 24.22 -15.02 0.32
CA VAL A 175 23.23 -16.06 0.08
C VAL A 175 22.99 -16.28 -1.42
N ILE A 176 22.96 -17.56 -1.78
CA ILE A 176 22.69 -18.03 -3.13
C ILE A 176 21.51 -18.99 -3.09
N TYR A 177 20.51 -18.74 -3.94
CA TYR A 177 19.37 -19.63 -4.14
C TYR A 177 19.55 -20.45 -5.42
N GLU A 178 19.41 -21.77 -5.33
CA GLU A 178 19.57 -22.71 -6.45
C GLU A 178 18.39 -23.70 -6.51
N PRO A 179 17.77 -23.91 -7.68
CA PRO A 179 16.77 -24.96 -7.82
C PRO A 179 17.41 -26.34 -7.71
N ILE A 180 16.85 -27.22 -6.87
CA ILE A 180 17.26 -28.62 -6.75
C ILE A 180 16.35 -29.49 -7.61
N ASP A 181 15.04 -29.36 -7.41
CA ASP A 181 14.00 -30.10 -8.11
C ASP A 181 12.72 -29.26 -8.24
N GLU A 182 11.64 -29.86 -8.76
CA GLU A 182 10.35 -29.17 -8.95
C GLU A 182 9.75 -28.62 -7.65
N ARG A 183 10.05 -29.23 -6.50
CA ARG A 183 9.46 -28.89 -5.21
C ARG A 183 10.40 -28.15 -4.27
N ARG A 184 11.71 -28.24 -4.47
CA ARG A 184 12.70 -27.81 -3.49
C ARG A 184 13.81 -26.99 -4.13
N TRP A 185 14.20 -25.93 -3.42
CA TRP A 185 15.36 -25.09 -3.71
C TRP A 185 16.35 -25.18 -2.56
N LEU A 186 17.62 -24.89 -2.84
CA LEU A 186 18.70 -24.80 -1.88
C LEU A 186 18.98 -23.33 -1.60
N LYS A 187 18.97 -22.95 -0.33
CA LYS A 187 19.50 -21.69 0.19
C LYS A 187 20.90 -21.97 0.71
N LYS A 188 21.93 -21.57 -0.04
CA LYS A 188 23.33 -21.70 0.36
C LYS A 188 23.81 -20.41 1.00
N THR A 189 24.47 -20.53 2.15
CA THR A 189 25.26 -19.47 2.77
C THR A 189 26.71 -19.95 2.89
N GLU A 190 27.65 -19.09 3.29
CA GLU A 190 29.05 -19.49 3.48
C GLU A 190 29.22 -20.64 4.50
N LYS A 191 28.27 -20.84 5.41
CA LYS A 191 28.39 -21.77 6.55
C LYS A 191 27.44 -22.95 6.48
N MET A 192 26.32 -22.83 5.77
CA MET A 192 25.27 -23.86 5.78
C MET A 192 24.49 -23.90 4.47
N GLU A 193 23.95 -25.06 4.18
CA GLU A 193 22.97 -25.25 3.11
C GLU A 193 21.63 -25.65 3.72
N GLN A 194 20.57 -24.92 3.38
CA GLN A 194 19.23 -25.18 3.86
C GLN A 194 18.29 -25.43 2.68
N THR A 195 17.52 -26.51 2.74
CA THR A 195 16.47 -26.76 1.75
C THR A 195 15.22 -25.93 2.06
N ILE A 196 14.69 -25.25 1.07
CA ILE A 196 13.43 -24.50 1.12
C ILE A 196 12.43 -25.04 0.08
N LEU A 197 11.15 -24.75 0.27
CA LEU A 197 10.13 -25.04 -0.73
C LEU A 197 10.36 -24.17 -1.97
N ASN A 198 10.15 -24.73 -3.16
CA ASN A 198 10.25 -23.98 -4.41
C ASN A 198 9.20 -22.84 -4.43
N PRO A 199 9.63 -21.56 -4.44
CA PRO A 199 8.72 -20.41 -4.42
C PRO A 199 7.84 -20.33 -5.68
N MET A 200 8.27 -20.97 -6.78
CA MET A 200 7.49 -21.03 -8.02
C MET A 200 6.18 -21.81 -7.87
N LEU A 201 6.05 -22.71 -6.89
CA LEU A 201 4.80 -23.45 -6.68
C LEU A 201 3.64 -22.51 -6.36
N GLN A 202 3.85 -21.58 -5.43
CA GLN A 202 2.84 -20.58 -5.08
C GLN A 202 2.63 -19.61 -6.25
N LEU A 203 3.71 -19.15 -6.88
CA LEU A 203 3.65 -18.17 -7.97
C LEU A 203 2.91 -18.69 -9.20
N ASN A 204 3.12 -19.96 -9.57
CA ASN A 204 2.40 -20.63 -10.67
C ASN A 204 0.91 -20.80 -10.35
N ARG A 205 0.57 -21.13 -9.09
CA ARG A 205 -0.82 -21.24 -8.65
C ARG A 205 -1.53 -19.89 -8.72
N ILE A 206 -0.88 -18.82 -8.26
CA ILE A 206 -1.40 -17.46 -8.30
C ILE A 206 -1.61 -17.01 -9.75
N GLU A 207 -0.59 -17.14 -10.60
CA GLU A 207 -0.69 -16.76 -12.02
C GLU A 207 -1.86 -17.48 -12.71
N LYS A 208 -1.98 -18.79 -12.52
CA LYS A 208 -3.06 -19.59 -13.10
C LYS A 208 -4.44 -19.16 -12.59
N THR A 209 -4.53 -18.80 -11.31
CA THR A 209 -5.76 -18.31 -10.67
C THR A 209 -6.15 -16.95 -11.23
N VAL A 210 -5.21 -16.01 -11.31
CA VAL A 210 -5.46 -14.68 -11.88
C VAL A 210 -5.86 -14.80 -13.34
N LYS A 211 -5.13 -15.57 -14.16
CA LYS A 211 -5.48 -15.79 -15.57
C LYS A 211 -6.87 -16.38 -15.74
N SER A 212 -7.23 -17.41 -14.96
CA SER A 212 -8.56 -18.02 -15.08
C SER A 212 -9.69 -17.06 -14.68
N LEU A 213 -9.46 -16.18 -13.70
CA LEU A 213 -10.41 -15.12 -13.34
C LEU A 213 -10.55 -14.06 -14.44
N LEU A 214 -9.45 -13.67 -15.08
CA LEU A 214 -9.49 -12.74 -16.20
C LEU A 214 -10.20 -13.34 -17.42
N ASP A 215 -9.90 -14.59 -17.74
CA ASP A 215 -10.54 -15.34 -18.83
C ASP A 215 -12.05 -15.48 -18.58
N TYR A 216 -12.47 -15.72 -17.33
CA TYR A 216 -13.88 -15.80 -16.96
C TYR A 216 -14.65 -14.48 -17.21
N HIS A 217 -13.96 -13.35 -17.11
CA HIS A 217 -14.51 -12.01 -17.36
C HIS A 217 -14.25 -11.49 -18.78
N ASP A 218 -13.73 -12.33 -19.69
CA ASP A 218 -13.32 -11.97 -21.05
C ASP A 218 -12.30 -10.81 -21.11
N ILE A 219 -11.42 -10.71 -20.11
CA ILE A 219 -10.42 -9.66 -20.01
C ILE A 219 -9.06 -10.16 -20.50
N GLN A 220 -8.58 -9.59 -21.60
CA GLN A 220 -7.21 -9.81 -22.06
C GLN A 220 -6.28 -8.80 -21.38
N PHE A 221 -5.47 -9.25 -20.43
CA PHE A 221 -4.47 -8.43 -19.76
C PHE A 221 -3.22 -9.24 -19.40
N PRO A 222 -1.99 -8.73 -19.65
CA PRO A 222 -0.78 -9.50 -19.37
C PRO A 222 -0.63 -9.81 -17.87
N VAL A 223 -0.29 -11.06 -17.55
CA VAL A 223 0.03 -11.52 -16.20
C VAL A 223 1.44 -12.07 -16.19
N LYS A 224 2.30 -11.49 -15.36
CA LYS A 224 3.72 -11.81 -15.26
C LYS A 224 4.08 -12.27 -13.86
N LYS A 225 4.96 -13.26 -13.77
CA LYS A 225 5.52 -13.74 -12.51
C LYS A 225 6.85 -13.07 -12.24
N THR A 226 7.08 -12.67 -10.99
CA THR A 226 8.34 -12.07 -10.55
C THR A 226 8.76 -12.66 -9.21
N LEU A 227 9.97 -13.22 -9.17
CA LEU A 227 10.61 -13.68 -7.95
C LEU A 227 11.72 -12.68 -7.58
N ILE A 228 11.61 -12.07 -6.40
CA ILE A 228 12.52 -11.01 -5.97
C ILE A 228 13.39 -11.49 -4.80
N ALA A 229 14.70 -11.43 -4.96
CA ALA A 229 15.70 -11.64 -3.92
C ALA A 229 16.56 -10.38 -3.81
N LYS A 230 16.16 -9.43 -2.95
CA LYS A 230 16.78 -8.08 -2.90
C LYS A 230 18.29 -8.11 -2.61
N ASN A 231 18.71 -9.00 -1.71
CA ASN A 231 20.08 -9.04 -1.20
C ASN A 231 20.84 -10.30 -1.62
N ALA A 232 20.18 -11.28 -2.23
CA ALA A 232 20.77 -12.58 -2.55
C ALA A 232 20.90 -12.77 -4.06
N SER A 233 21.78 -13.69 -4.46
CA SER A 233 21.90 -14.13 -5.85
C SER A 233 20.95 -15.30 -6.12
N ILE A 234 20.37 -15.35 -7.30
CA ILE A 234 19.57 -16.48 -7.77
C ILE A 234 20.37 -17.16 -8.88
N HIS A 235 20.91 -18.33 -8.61
CA HIS A 235 21.68 -19.09 -9.58
C HIS A 235 20.78 -20.00 -10.40
N SER A 236 21.08 -20.04 -11.70
CA SER A 236 20.56 -21.00 -12.69
C SER A 236 19.06 -21.20 -12.65
N ILE A 237 18.33 -20.48 -13.50
CA ILE A 237 16.96 -20.86 -13.82
C ILE A 237 16.78 -20.78 -15.33
N GLN A 238 16.40 -21.93 -15.91
CA GLN A 238 16.17 -22.12 -17.33
C GLN A 238 15.35 -20.95 -17.90
N ALA A 239 15.83 -20.36 -19.00
CA ALA A 239 15.21 -19.24 -19.71
C ALA A 239 13.78 -19.49 -20.24
N HIS A 240 13.17 -20.64 -19.89
CA HIS A 240 11.89 -21.13 -20.38
C HIS A 240 10.74 -20.93 -19.40
N LEU A 241 11.02 -20.55 -18.14
CA LEU A 241 9.97 -20.18 -17.21
C LEU A 241 9.64 -18.71 -17.49
N ASN A 242 8.42 -18.42 -17.97
CA ASN A 242 7.87 -17.08 -18.15
C ASN A 242 7.77 -16.33 -16.80
N THR A 243 8.92 -16.01 -16.23
CA THR A 243 9.14 -15.52 -14.87
C THR A 243 10.36 -14.61 -14.87
N ASP A 244 10.22 -13.42 -14.31
CA ASP A 244 11.35 -12.54 -14.04
C ASP A 244 12.01 -12.95 -12.72
N PHE A 245 13.30 -13.28 -12.78
CA PHE A 245 14.14 -13.48 -11.60
C PHE A 245 14.91 -12.20 -11.33
N ILE A 246 14.60 -11.54 -10.22
CA ILE A 246 15.17 -10.27 -9.82
C ILE A 246 16.04 -10.51 -8.59
N ASP A 247 17.34 -10.66 -8.81
CA ASP A 247 18.33 -10.85 -7.74
C ASP A 247 18.99 -9.52 -7.34
N LYS A 248 19.96 -9.58 -6.42
CA LYS A 248 20.69 -8.39 -5.94
C LYS A 248 21.38 -7.58 -7.05
N HIS A 249 21.69 -8.18 -8.21
CA HIS A 249 22.40 -7.50 -9.30
C HIS A 249 21.45 -6.71 -10.20
N VAL A 250 20.21 -7.19 -10.38
CA VAL A 250 19.23 -6.57 -11.29
C VAL A 250 18.12 -5.82 -10.53
N TYR A 251 18.03 -6.00 -9.21
CA TYR A 251 16.99 -5.39 -8.38
C TYR A 251 16.89 -3.87 -8.52
N ASP A 252 18.01 -3.15 -8.48
CA ASP A 252 17.99 -1.68 -8.55
C ASP A 252 17.47 -1.17 -9.90
N GLN A 253 17.80 -1.88 -10.99
CA GLN A 253 17.30 -1.57 -12.32
C GLN A 253 15.79 -1.80 -12.40
N TRP A 254 15.31 -2.96 -11.95
CA TRP A 254 13.89 -3.30 -11.90
C TRP A 254 13.11 -2.28 -11.04
N PHE A 255 13.63 -1.97 -9.87
CA PHE A 255 13.03 -1.03 -8.93
C PHE A 255 12.95 0.38 -9.51
N THR A 256 14.04 0.88 -10.11
CA THR A 256 14.09 2.21 -10.73
C THR A 256 13.12 2.32 -11.91
N LYS A 257 13.04 1.27 -12.74
CA LYS A 257 12.09 1.19 -13.86
C LYS A 257 10.64 1.36 -13.39
N HIS A 258 10.23 0.64 -12.35
CA HIS A 258 8.86 0.74 -11.84
C HIS A 258 8.61 2.04 -11.07
N ARG A 259 9.56 2.51 -10.27
CA ARG A 259 9.44 3.75 -9.47
C ARG A 259 9.36 5.01 -10.33
N SER A 260 10.07 5.05 -11.45
CA SER A 260 10.08 6.21 -12.36
C SER A 260 8.94 6.19 -13.37
N GLY A 261 8.12 5.14 -13.39
CA GLY A 261 6.98 5.01 -14.31
C GLY A 261 5.99 6.16 -14.14
N ARG A 262 5.74 6.91 -15.22
CA ARG A 262 4.80 8.05 -15.25
C ARG A 262 3.48 7.72 -15.96
N THR A 263 3.25 6.47 -16.29
CA THR A 263 2.02 6.06 -16.97
C THR A 263 0.83 6.31 -16.05
N PRO A 264 -0.19 7.06 -16.50
CA PRO A 264 -1.38 7.30 -15.70
C PRO A 264 -2.18 6.02 -15.51
N LEU A 265 -3.07 6.03 -14.52
CA LEU A 265 -4.04 4.99 -14.27
C LEU A 265 -4.92 4.77 -15.51
N LYS A 266 -5.06 3.52 -15.98
CA LYS A 266 -5.80 3.20 -17.21
C LYS A 266 -7.15 2.54 -16.91
N TYR A 267 -8.12 2.77 -17.79
CA TYR A 267 -9.44 2.14 -17.69
C TYR A 267 -9.39 0.60 -17.66
N GLN A 268 -8.56 -0.02 -18.52
CA GLN A 268 -8.40 -1.48 -18.56
C GLN A 268 -7.84 -2.04 -17.25
N GLN A 269 -6.93 -1.30 -16.60
CA GLN A 269 -6.38 -1.66 -15.30
C GLN A 269 -7.45 -1.64 -14.20
N LEU A 270 -8.40 -0.70 -14.27
CA LEU A 270 -9.54 -0.63 -13.35
C LEU A 270 -10.52 -1.79 -13.55
N LYS A 271 -10.82 -2.14 -14.80
CA LYS A 271 -11.62 -3.34 -15.13
C LYS A 271 -10.99 -4.62 -14.57
N VAL A 272 -9.68 -4.77 -14.74
CA VAL A 272 -8.92 -5.90 -14.20
C VAL A 272 -9.03 -5.96 -12.68
N ALA A 273 -8.85 -4.82 -12.01
CA ALA A 273 -8.94 -4.75 -10.56
C ALA A 273 -10.35 -5.07 -10.05
N GLU A 274 -11.38 -4.51 -10.66
CA GLU A 274 -12.80 -4.80 -10.34
C GLU A 274 -13.10 -6.29 -10.51
N ALA A 275 -12.70 -6.88 -11.64
CA ALA A 275 -12.89 -8.30 -11.91
C ALA A 275 -12.23 -9.18 -10.84
N LEU A 276 -11.00 -8.87 -10.42
CA LEU A 276 -10.33 -9.62 -9.36
C LEU A 276 -11.02 -9.43 -8.00
N LEU A 277 -11.37 -8.19 -7.63
CA LEU A 277 -12.04 -7.88 -6.37
C LEU A 277 -13.39 -8.61 -6.23
N SER A 278 -14.15 -8.74 -7.32
CA SER A 278 -15.45 -9.44 -7.35
C SER A 278 -15.38 -10.92 -6.96
N HIS A 279 -14.19 -11.53 -7.02
CA HIS A 279 -13.94 -12.92 -6.64
C HIS A 279 -13.15 -13.05 -5.34
N THR A 280 -12.97 -11.96 -4.59
CA THR A 280 -12.32 -12.03 -3.28
C THR A 280 -13.31 -12.36 -2.18
N GLN A 281 -12.85 -13.14 -1.20
CA GLN A 281 -13.55 -13.32 0.07
C GLN A 281 -13.45 -12.03 0.87
N THR A 282 -14.55 -11.69 1.53
CA THR A 282 -14.63 -10.54 2.43
C THR A 282 -15.24 -10.96 3.76
N THR A 283 -14.61 -10.54 4.85
CA THR A 283 -15.03 -10.73 6.23
C THR A 283 -15.18 -9.35 6.87
N SER A 284 -16.40 -8.92 7.12
CA SER A 284 -16.75 -7.59 7.64
C SER A 284 -17.91 -7.63 8.62
N PHE A 285 -18.03 -6.55 9.39
CA PHE A 285 -19.13 -6.31 10.32
C PHE A 285 -19.80 -4.98 9.99
N ASN A 286 -21.11 -4.89 10.22
CA ASN A 286 -21.80 -3.61 10.18
C ASN A 286 -21.21 -2.67 11.23
N ARG A 287 -21.13 -1.39 10.89
CA ARG A 287 -20.73 -0.36 11.83
C ARG A 287 -21.86 -0.15 12.84
N PRO A 288 -21.56 -0.05 14.15
CA PRO A 288 -22.57 0.14 15.20
C PRO A 288 -23.50 1.33 14.96
N GLU A 289 -22.98 2.40 14.34
CA GLU A 289 -23.71 3.62 13.94
C GLU A 289 -24.93 3.34 13.03
N TRP A 290 -24.98 2.17 12.38
CA TRP A 290 -26.04 1.78 11.45
C TRP A 290 -26.92 0.65 12.00
N ASP A 291 -26.57 0.04 13.14
CA ASP A 291 -27.36 -1.02 13.77
C ASP A 291 -28.57 -0.46 14.56
N GLU A 292 -28.57 0.82 14.92
CA GLU A 292 -29.68 1.46 15.65
C GLU A 292 -30.90 1.79 14.76
N ALA A 293 -30.70 1.97 13.44
CA ALA A 293 -31.77 2.40 12.53
C ALA A 293 -32.81 1.32 12.22
N ASP A 294 -32.49 0.04 12.44
CA ASP A 294 -33.38 -1.09 12.12
C ASP A 294 -34.25 -1.53 13.32
N ASN A 295 -33.95 -1.08 14.55
CA ASN A 295 -34.74 -1.45 15.75
C ASN A 295 -35.89 -0.50 16.09
N ASP A 296 -35.90 0.73 15.55
CA ASP A 296 -36.95 1.72 15.84
C ASP A 296 -38.25 1.53 15.04
N PHE A 297 -38.28 0.65 14.03
CA PHE A 297 -39.49 0.35 13.25
C PHE A 297 -40.36 -0.79 13.81
N MET A 298 -39.93 -1.47 14.88
CA MET A 298 -40.61 -2.67 15.43
C MET A 298 -41.19 -2.49 16.83
N GLN A 299 -41.23 -1.28 17.39
CA GLN A 299 -41.92 -1.02 18.66
C GLN A 299 -43.00 0.05 18.50
N GLN A 300 -44.07 -0.29 17.78
CA GLN A 300 -45.37 0.25 18.15
C GLN A 300 -45.92 -0.62 19.29
N PRO A 301 -46.15 -0.10 20.50
CA PRO A 301 -46.94 -0.81 21.49
C PRO A 301 -48.39 -0.85 20.97
N GLY A 302 -48.82 -2.04 20.57
CA GLY A 302 -50.23 -2.38 20.51
C GLY A 302 -50.72 -2.71 21.92
N ASP A 303 -51.87 -2.11 22.24
CA ASP A 303 -52.73 -2.20 23.44
C ASP A 303 -52.36 -1.35 24.66
#